data_AF-A0A3R6XST8-F1
#
_entry.id   AF-A0A3R6XST8-F1
#
_cell.length_a   1.000
_cell.length_b   1.000
_cell.length_c   1.000
_cell.angle_alpha   90.00
_cell.angle_beta   90.00
_cell.angle_gamma   90.00
#
_symmetry.space_group_name_H-M   'P 1'
#
loop_
_entity.id
_entity.type
_entity.pdbx_description
1 polymer ?
#
loop_
_entity_poly.entity_id
_entity_poly.type
_entity_poly.pdbx_seq_one_letter_code
_entity_poly.pdbx_strand_id
1 'polypeptide(L)' 'DVNFDELARCTDDFNGAQLKAVCVEAGMLALRREASIIKHEDFMEGIGVVSAKKKATLQYYA' A
#
# COMPACT_ATOMS: atom_id res chain seq x y z
N ASP A 1 9.98 9.47 6.37
CA ASP A 1 10.96 8.49 5.90
C ASP A 1 10.21 7.24 5.43
N VAL A 2 10.77 6.45 4.52
CA VAL A 2 10.12 5.24 3.98
C VAL A 2 10.92 4.02 4.41
N ASN A 3 10.32 3.16 5.22
CA ASN A 3 10.93 1.90 5.63
C ASN A 3 10.59 0.78 4.62
N PHE A 4 11.54 0.45 3.74
CA PHE A 4 11.34 -0.60 2.74
C PHE A 4 11.35 -2.01 3.33
N ASP A 5 12.01 -2.25 4.45
CA ASP A 5 11.98 -3.56 5.12
C ASP A 5 10.59 -3.89 5.67
N GLU A 6 9.87 -2.87 6.14
CA GLU A 6 8.48 -3.02 6.55
C GLU A 6 7.56 -3.29 5.36
N LEU A 7 7.71 -2.52 4.27
CA LEU A 7 6.92 -2.71 3.06
C LEU A 7 7.12 -4.10 2.45
N ALA A 8 8.37 -4.59 2.44
CA ALA A 8 8.68 -5.93 1.94
C ALA A 8 7.94 -7.02 2.71
N ARG A 9 7.88 -6.92 4.05
CA ARG A 9 7.09 -7.82 4.91
C ARG A 9 5.58 -7.71 4.68
N CYS A 10 5.10 -6.58 4.18
CA CYS A 10 3.67 -6.38 3.88
C CYS A 10 3.27 -6.83 2.47
N THR A 11 4.23 -7.12 1.59
CA THR A 11 4.03 -7.55 0.21
C THR A 11 4.47 -8.99 -0.04
N ASP A 12 4.38 -9.85 0.96
CA ASP A 12 4.61 -11.29 0.79
C ASP A 12 3.71 -11.82 -0.35
N ASP A 13 4.28 -12.68 -1.20
CA ASP A 13 3.66 -13.25 -2.42
C ASP A 13 3.36 -12.27 -3.56
N PHE A 14 3.83 -11.03 -3.51
CA PHE A 14 3.69 -10.10 -4.64
C PHE A 14 4.69 -10.42 -5.74
N ASN A 15 4.21 -10.52 -6.98
CA ASN A 15 5.08 -10.54 -8.15
C ASN A 15 5.53 -9.11 -8.52
N GLY A 16 6.54 -9.01 -9.41
CA GLY A 16 7.10 -7.72 -9.82
C GLY A 16 6.09 -6.74 -10.45
N ALA A 17 5.03 -7.26 -11.10
CA ALA A 17 3.98 -6.41 -11.64
C ALA A 17 3.10 -5.81 -10.53
N GLN A 18 2.82 -6.57 -9.46
CA GLN A 18 2.08 -6.08 -8.30
C GLN A 18 2.90 -5.05 -7.52
N LEU A 19 4.20 -5.25 -7.34
CA LEU A 19 5.09 -4.25 -6.72
C LEU A 19 5.12 -2.94 -7.52
N LYS A 20 5.16 -3.02 -8.86
CA LYS A 20 5.01 -1.84 -9.71
C LYS A 20 3.65 -1.15 -9.49
N ALA A 21 2.57 -1.92 -9.42
CA ALA A 21 1.24 -1.37 -9.17
C ALA A 21 1.17 -0.64 -7.83
N VAL A 22 1.79 -1.17 -6.77
CA VAL A 22 1.86 -0.51 -5.44
C VAL A 22 2.51 0.88 -5.55
N CYS A 23 3.61 1.01 -6.29
CA CYS A 23 4.26 2.30 -6.49
C CYS A 23 3.37 3.31 -7.24
N VAL A 24 2.58 2.84 -8.21
CA VAL A 24 1.63 3.69 -8.95
C VAL A 24 0.52 4.16 -8.02
N GLU A 25 -0.09 3.25 -7.25
CA GLU A 25 -1.15 3.59 -6.30
C GLU A 25 -0.65 4.55 -5.21
N ALA A 26 0.55 4.32 -4.66
CA ALA A 26 1.15 5.23 -3.67
C ALA A 26 1.36 6.64 -4.24
N GLY A 27 1.76 6.75 -5.51
CA GLY A 27 1.84 8.04 -6.21
C GLY A 27 0.49 8.72 -6.39
N MET A 28 -0.55 7.96 -6.77
CA MET A 28 -1.92 8.47 -6.92
C MET A 28 -2.50 8.96 -5.59
N LEU A 29 -2.25 8.25 -4.49
CA LEU A 29 -2.66 8.64 -3.13
C LEU A 29 -1.94 9.92 -2.68
N ALA A 30 -0.64 10.02 -2.93
CA ALA A 30 0.12 11.24 -2.64
C ALA A 30 -0.41 12.45 -3.42
N LEU A 31 -0.77 12.28 -4.70
CA LEU A 31 -1.38 13.33 -5.51
C LEU A 31 -2.77 13.74 -5.00
N ARG A 32 -3.58 12.77 -4.56
CA ARG A 32 -4.92 13.02 -4.02
C ARG A 32 -4.90 13.91 -2.77
N ARG A 33 -3.84 13.84 -1.97
CA ARG A 33 -3.63 14.71 -0.81
C ARG A 33 -2.84 15.99 -1.12
N GLU A 34 -2.66 16.31 -2.41
CA GLU A 34 -1.92 17.49 -2.89
C GLU A 34 -0.46 17.53 -2.39
N ALA A 35 0.16 16.36 -2.17
CA ALA A 35 1.57 16.28 -1.78
C ALA A 35 2.49 16.04 -2.98
N SER A 36 3.65 16.67 -2.95
CA SER A 36 4.73 16.47 -3.93
C SER A 36 5.65 15.30 -3.60
N ILE A 37 5.56 14.76 -2.38
CA ILE A 37 6.42 13.69 -1.87
C ILE A 37 5.55 12.54 -1.38
N ILE A 38 5.95 11.31 -1.72
CA ILE A 38 5.32 10.07 -1.24
C ILE A 38 5.86 9.77 0.17
N LYS A 39 4.97 9.42 1.08
CA LYS A 39 5.27 9.02 2.45
C LYS A 39 5.02 7.53 2.62
N HIS A 40 5.50 6.97 3.72
CA HIS A 40 5.32 5.57 4.04
C HIS A 40 3.84 5.15 4.09
N GLU A 41 2.97 6.02 4.60
CA GLU A 41 1.52 5.78 4.67
C GLU A 41 0.88 5.52 3.30
N ASP A 42 1.34 6.23 2.25
CA ASP A 42 0.79 6.06 0.90
C ASP A 42 1.16 4.70 0.30
N PHE A 43 2.35 4.19 0.62
CA PHE A 43 2.76 2.83 0.23
C PHE A 43 1.91 1.78 0.96
N MET A 44 1.67 1.95 2.26
CA MET A 44 0.84 1.03 3.03
C MET A 44 -0.60 0.97 2.51
N GLU A 45 -1.18 2.12 2.17
CA GLU A 45 -2.51 2.19 1.58
C GLU A 45 -2.52 1.62 0.14
N GLY A 46 -1.50 1.92 -0.67
CA GLY A 46 -1.32 1.33 -2.00
C GLY A 46 -1.21 -0.20 -1.99
N ILE A 47 -0.50 -0.78 -1.02
CA ILE A 47 -0.45 -2.23 -0.80
C ILE A 47 -1.86 -2.76 -0.50
N GLY A 48 -2.62 -2.06 0.35
CA GLY A 48 -4.00 -2.43 0.66
C GLY A 48 -4.91 -2.47 -0.58
N VAL A 49 -4.76 -1.49 -1.48
CA VAL A 49 -5.48 -1.43 -2.75
C VAL A 49 -5.11 -2.59 -3.68
N VAL A 50 -3.81 -2.83 -3.89
CA VAL A 50 -3.31 -3.88 -4.80
C VAL A 50 -3.56 -5.29 -4.26
N SER A 51 -3.54 -5.47 -2.94
CA SER A 51 -3.82 -6.75 -2.27
C SER A 51 -5.29 -7.19 -2.43
N ALA A 52 -6.17 -6.36 -3.02
CA ALA A 52 -7.61 -6.63 -3.19
C ALA A 52 -8.31 -7.04 -1.88
N LYS A 53 -7.74 -6.66 -0.71
CA LYS A 53 -8.35 -6.89 0.59
C LYS A 53 -9.63 -6.06 0.64
N LYS A 54 -10.77 -6.69 0.36
CA LYS A 54 -12.07 -6.12 0.74
C LYS A 54 -11.98 -5.84 2.24
N LYS A 55 -12.14 -4.59 2.65
CA LYS A 55 -12.41 -4.22 4.05
C LYS A 55 -13.80 -4.76 4.42
N ALA A 56 -13.92 -6.07 4.56
CA ALA A 56 -14.95 -6.68 5.35
C ALA A 56 -14.32 -6.88 6.72
N THR A 57 -14.45 -5.87 7.59
CA THR A 57 -14.17 -6.05 9.01
C THR A 57 -15.26 -6.98 9.56
N LEU A 58 -15.05 -8.29 9.36
CA LEU A 58 -15.83 -9.34 10.02
C LEU A 58 -15.36 -9.39 11.47
N GLN A 59 -15.88 -8.48 12.30
CA GLN A 59 -15.68 -8.52 13.75
C GLN A 59 -16.41 -9.77 14.30
N TYR A 60 -15.76 -10.92 14.26
CA TYR A 60 -16.24 -12.14 14.93
C TYR A 60 -15.49 -12.43 16.22
N TYR A 61 -14.27 -11.94 16.40
CA TYR A 61 -13.50 -12.09 17.64
C TYR A 61 -12.64 -10.85 17.92
N ALA A 62 -12.47 -10.57 19.22
CA ALA A 62 -11.85 -9.38 19.81
C ALA A 62 -10.33 -9.33 19.62
#